data_AF-D2B8W2-F1
#
_entry.id   AF-D2B8W2-F1
#
_cell.length_a   1.000
_cell.length_b   1.000
_cell.length_c   1.000
_cell.angle_alpha   90.00
_cell.angle_beta   90.00
_cell.angle_gamma   90.00
#
_symmetry.space_group_name_H-M   'P 1'
#
loop_
_entity.id
_entity.type
_entity.pdbx_description
1 polymer ?
#
loop_
_entity_poly.entity_id
_entity_poly.type
_entity_poly.pdbx_seq_one_letter_code
_entity_poly.pdbx_strand_id
1 'polypeptide(L)'
;MSPARRWQEVKAEAHRLHPELAAPERQAAAEAELDAYVAGYHLKELRKSLGKTQADVAAALGISQSRVSQIENGDLDAMELETLRAYAAALGGHVDVTISVGPHSVKVA
;
A
#
# COMPACT_ATOMS: atom_id res chain seq x y z
N MET A 1 -13.81 -4.75 -39.56
CA MET A 1 -12.74 -4.83 -38.54
C MET A 1 -12.44 -3.42 -38.08
N SER A 2 -12.54 -3.12 -36.79
CA SER A 2 -12.16 -1.80 -36.28
C SER A 2 -10.63 -1.67 -36.39
N PRO A 3 -10.08 -0.59 -36.97
CA PRO A 3 -8.64 -0.42 -37.07
C PRO A 3 -8.01 -0.34 -35.67
N ALA A 4 -6.83 -0.93 -35.51
CA ALA A 4 -6.09 -0.85 -34.26
C ALA A 4 -5.77 0.62 -33.95
N ARG A 5 -6.37 1.17 -32.90
CA ARG A 5 -6.11 2.55 -32.45
C ARG A 5 -4.78 2.60 -31.72
N ARG A 6 -4.01 3.65 -31.95
CA ARG A 6 -2.76 3.89 -31.22
C ARG A 6 -3.09 4.20 -29.76
N TRP A 7 -2.35 3.62 -28.82
CA TRP A 7 -2.57 3.83 -27.38
C TRP A 7 -2.60 5.32 -26.98
N GLN A 8 -1.76 6.15 -27.60
CA GLN A 8 -1.74 7.59 -27.37
C GLN A 8 -3.06 8.28 -27.73
N GLU A 9 -3.72 7.87 -28.82
CA GLU A 9 -5.02 8.41 -29.21
C GLU A 9 -6.12 7.99 -28.25
N VAL A 10 -6.06 6.74 -27.77
CA VAL A 10 -6.99 6.23 -26.76
C VAL A 10 -6.84 7.01 -25.45
N LYS A 11 -5.60 7.25 -25.01
CA LYS A 11 -5.31 8.02 -23.79
C LYS A 11 -5.73 9.49 -23.91
N ALA A 12 -5.49 10.12 -25.07
CA ALA A 12 -5.92 11.49 -25.34
C ALA A 12 -7.45 11.62 -25.39
N GLU A 13 -8.14 10.63 -25.96
CA GLU A 13 -9.59 10.56 -25.96
C GLU A 13 -10.14 10.39 -24.54
N ALA A 14 -9.59 9.46 -23.77
CA ALA A 14 -9.98 9.21 -22.39
C ALA A 14 -9.77 10.46 -21.51
N HIS A 15 -8.66 11.18 -21.67
CA HIS A 15 -8.41 12.42 -20.94
C HIS A 15 -9.40 13.53 -21.32
N ARG A 16 -9.84 13.59 -22.58
CA ARG A 16 -10.85 14.55 -23.02
C ARG A 16 -12.25 14.24 -22.48
N LEU A 17 -12.60 12.95 -22.43
CA LEU A 17 -13.88 12.47 -21.91
C LEU A 17 -13.94 12.51 -20.38
N HIS A 18 -12.79 12.32 -19.72
CA HIS A 18 -12.66 12.21 -18.27
C HIS A 18 -11.52 13.07 -17.72
N PRO A 19 -11.59 14.41 -17.87
CA PRO A 19 -10.55 15.31 -17.37
C PRO A 19 -10.38 15.23 -15.84
N GLU A 20 -11.42 14.85 -15.11
CA GLU A 20 -11.41 14.65 -13.65
C GLU A 20 -10.44 13.55 -13.18
N LEU A 21 -10.11 12.59 -14.04
CA LEU A 21 -9.15 11.53 -13.72
C LEU A 21 -7.69 12.04 -13.76
N ALA A 22 -7.47 13.21 -14.34
CA ALA A 22 -6.17 13.87 -14.34
C ALA A 22 -6.02 14.92 -13.23
N ALA A 23 -7.04 15.09 -12.39
CA ALA A 23 -6.94 15.96 -11.23
C ALA A 23 -5.80 15.48 -10.31
N PRO A 24 -4.89 16.36 -9.88
CA PRO A 24 -3.74 15.98 -9.05
C PRO A 24 -4.14 15.23 -7.79
N GLU A 25 -5.22 15.64 -7.11
CA GLU A 25 -5.71 14.93 -5.93
C GLU A 25 -6.15 13.49 -6.20
N ARG A 26 -6.72 13.22 -7.38
CA ARG A 26 -7.14 11.86 -7.75
C ARG A 26 -5.97 10.98 -8.15
N GLN A 27 -4.98 11.56 -8.84
CA GLN A 27 -3.75 10.85 -9.16
C GLN A 27 -2.99 10.49 -7.88
N ALA A 28 -2.84 11.45 -6.96
CA ALA A 28 -2.21 11.22 -5.66
C ALA A 28 -2.95 10.15 -4.84
N ALA A 29 -4.28 10.17 -4.82
CA ALA A 29 -5.07 9.15 -4.14
C ALA A 29 -4.89 7.75 -4.76
N ALA A 30 -4.93 7.65 -6.10
CA ALA A 30 -4.71 6.37 -6.79
C ALA A 30 -3.28 5.84 -6.62
N GLU A 31 -2.27 6.73 -6.59
CA GLU A 31 -0.89 6.37 -6.28
C GLU A 31 -0.78 5.85 -4.84
N ALA A 32 -1.37 6.54 -3.86
CA ALA A 32 -1.38 6.10 -2.47
C ALA A 32 -2.07 4.74 -2.27
N GLU A 33 -3.20 4.50 -2.95
CA GLU A 33 -3.90 3.20 -2.93
C GLU A 33 -3.05 2.08 -3.52
N LEU A 34 -2.35 2.34 -4.64
CA LEU A 34 -1.45 1.36 -5.27
C LEU A 34 -0.27 1.04 -4.35
N ASP A 35 0.36 2.06 -3.76
CA ASP A 35 1.48 1.90 -2.83
C ASP A 35 1.06 1.09 -1.60
N ALA A 36 -0.11 1.38 -1.03
CA ALA A 36 -0.66 0.63 0.10
C ALA A 36 -0.93 -0.84 -0.27
N TYR A 37 -1.51 -1.10 -1.45
CA TYR A 37 -1.74 -2.46 -1.95
C TYR A 37 -0.42 -3.24 -2.07
N VAL A 38 0.60 -2.64 -2.69
CA VAL A 38 1.92 -3.27 -2.85
C VAL A 38 2.56 -3.55 -1.49
N ALA A 39 2.53 -2.59 -0.58
CA ALA A 39 3.07 -2.75 0.77
C ALA A 39 2.33 -3.85 1.56
N GLY A 40 0.99 -3.85 1.55
CA GLY A 40 0.15 -4.87 2.19
C GLY A 40 0.45 -6.28 1.65
N TYR A 41 0.59 -6.41 0.33
CA TYR A 41 0.98 -7.67 -0.31
C TYR A 41 2.35 -8.16 0.18
N HIS A 42 3.35 -7.28 0.27
CA HIS A 42 4.67 -7.66 0.79
C HIS A 42 4.65 -8.09 2.26
N LEU A 43 3.86 -7.42 3.11
CA LEU A 43 3.68 -7.82 4.51
C LEU A 43 3.06 -9.23 4.61
N LYS A 44 2.04 -9.50 3.78
CA LYS A 44 1.40 -10.83 3.68
C LYS A 44 2.40 -11.91 3.29
N GLU A 45 3.22 -11.67 2.28
CA GLU A 45 4.24 -12.64 1.85
C GLU A 45 5.33 -12.83 2.91
N LEU A 46 5.76 -11.75 3.59
CA LEU A 46 6.69 -11.85 4.70
C LEU A 46 6.14 -12.71 5.83
N ARG A 47 4.91 -12.46 6.28
CA ARG A 47 4.24 -13.28 7.30
C ARG A 47 4.19 -14.75 6.90
N LYS A 48 3.81 -15.04 5.65
CA LYS A 48 3.76 -16.42 5.14
C LYS A 48 5.14 -17.08 5.13
N SER A 49 6.20 -16.36 4.75
CA SER A 49 7.56 -16.91 4.77
C SER A 49 8.03 -17.30 6.17
N LEU A 50 7.47 -16.66 7.20
CA LEU A 50 7.71 -16.98 8.61
C LEU A 50 6.76 -18.06 9.16
N GLY A 51 5.92 -18.67 8.31
CA GLY A 51 5.00 -19.75 8.68
C GLY A 51 3.84 -19.32 9.60
N LYS A 52 3.59 -18.00 9.74
CA LYS A 52 2.53 -17.47 10.60
C LYS A 52 1.22 -17.31 9.83
N THR A 53 0.10 -17.58 10.48
CA THR A 53 -1.24 -17.24 9.98
C THR A 53 -1.62 -15.80 10.34
N GLN A 54 -2.66 -15.27 9.71
CA GLN A 54 -3.21 -13.96 10.11
C GLN A 54 -3.76 -14.00 11.54
N ALA A 55 -4.27 -15.15 11.99
CA ALA A 55 -4.76 -15.34 13.35
C ALA A 55 -3.62 -15.30 14.39
N ASP A 56 -2.46 -15.86 14.07
CA ASP A 56 -1.28 -15.80 14.96
C ASP A 56 -0.81 -14.36 15.16
N VAL A 57 -0.77 -13.58 14.08
CA VAL A 57 -0.42 -12.16 14.13
C VAL A 57 -1.49 -11.38 14.89
N ALA A 58 -2.78 -11.59 14.58
CA ALA A 58 -3.88 -10.93 15.29
C ALA A 58 -3.84 -11.16 16.80
N ALA A 59 -3.60 -12.42 17.21
CA ALA A 59 -3.47 -12.78 18.62
C ALA A 59 -2.27 -12.09 19.30
N ALA A 60 -1.13 -12.00 18.61
CA ALA A 60 0.06 -11.32 19.13
C ALA A 60 -0.15 -9.79 19.29
N LEU A 61 -0.94 -9.17 18.42
CA LEU A 61 -1.26 -7.74 18.48
C LEU A 61 -2.47 -7.40 19.36
N GLY A 62 -3.27 -8.40 19.77
CA GLY A 62 -4.53 -8.14 20.46
C GLY A 62 -5.60 -7.46 19.58
N ILE A 63 -5.53 -7.66 18.27
CA ILE A 63 -6.49 -7.11 17.29
C ILE A 63 -7.30 -8.22 16.61
N SER A 64 -8.30 -7.85 15.82
CA SER A 64 -9.05 -8.83 15.04
C SER A 64 -8.23 -9.35 13.85
N GLN A 65 -8.47 -10.61 13.45
CA GLN A 65 -7.91 -11.15 12.20
C GLN A 65 -8.40 -10.36 10.97
N SER A 66 -9.61 -9.79 11.02
CA SER A 66 -10.10 -8.88 9.97
C SER A 66 -9.20 -7.65 9.82
N ARG A 67 -8.75 -7.06 10.93
CA ARG A 67 -7.81 -5.91 10.92
C ARG A 67 -6.47 -6.29 10.30
N VAL A 68 -5.95 -7.49 10.58
CA VAL A 68 -4.76 -8.05 9.91
C VAL A 68 -4.99 -8.20 8.40
N SER A 69 -6.16 -8.68 7.99
CA SER A 69 -6.52 -8.80 6.57
C SER A 69 -6.58 -7.44 5.87
N GLN A 70 -7.13 -6.40 6.51
CA GLN A 70 -7.18 -5.04 5.97
C GLN A 70 -5.77 -4.50 5.69
N ILE A 71 -4.85 -4.62 6.65
CA ILE A 71 -3.43 -4.24 6.49
C ILE A 71 -2.82 -4.95 5.29
N GLU A 72 -3.00 -6.26 5.21
CA GLU A 72 -2.41 -7.11 4.16
C GLU A 72 -3.04 -6.92 2.77
N ASN A 73 -4.18 -6.25 2.68
CA ASN A 73 -4.83 -5.89 1.41
C ASN A 73 -4.64 -4.41 1.04
N GLY A 74 -3.88 -3.64 1.83
CA GLY A 74 -3.57 -2.24 1.52
C GLY A 74 -4.65 -1.24 1.93
N ASP A 75 -5.48 -1.57 2.94
CA ASP A 75 -6.44 -0.61 3.49
C ASP A 75 -5.68 0.52 4.22
N LEU A 76 -5.73 1.73 3.64
CA LEU A 76 -5.03 2.91 4.15
C LEU A 76 -5.42 3.23 5.61
N ASP A 77 -6.68 3.01 6.00
CA ASP A 77 -7.16 3.24 7.37
C ASP A 77 -6.66 2.19 8.36
N ALA A 78 -6.06 1.10 7.86
CA ALA A 78 -5.43 0.05 8.65
C ALA A 78 -3.91 0.15 8.69
N MET A 79 -3.29 0.92 7.79
CA MET A 79 -1.83 0.99 7.62
C MET A 79 -1.20 2.20 8.33
N GLU A 80 -1.71 2.56 9.50
CA GLU A 80 -1.09 3.57 10.35
C GLU A 80 0.30 3.11 10.85
N LEU A 81 1.23 4.05 11.02
CA LEU A 81 2.62 3.75 11.39
C LEU A 81 2.73 2.90 12.67
N GLU A 82 1.92 3.19 13.70
CA GLU A 82 1.92 2.42 14.94
C GLU A 82 1.43 0.99 14.71
N THR A 83 0.43 0.81 13.87
CA THR A 83 -0.08 -0.51 13.47
C THR A 83 1.00 -1.30 12.73
N LEU A 84 1.73 -0.67 11.80
CA LEU A 84 2.84 -1.30 11.09
C LEU A 84 4.00 -1.67 12.03
N ARG A 85 4.30 -0.82 13.03
CA ARG A 85 5.30 -1.13 14.07
C ARG A 85 4.89 -2.35 14.90
N ALA A 86 3.64 -2.41 15.34
CA ALA A 86 3.11 -3.55 16.08
C ALA A 86 3.12 -4.83 15.22
N TYR A 87 2.76 -4.71 13.94
CA TYR A 87 2.77 -5.83 12.99
C TYR A 87 4.18 -6.38 12.80
N ALA A 88 5.16 -5.50 12.56
CA ALA A 88 6.56 -5.88 12.44
C ALA A 88 7.06 -6.55 13.73
N ALA A 89 6.73 -6.00 14.90
CA ALA A 89 7.13 -6.57 16.19
C ALA A 89 6.55 -7.99 16.40
N ALA A 90 5.31 -8.25 15.99
CA ALA A 90 4.70 -9.58 16.05
C ALA A 90 5.35 -10.62 15.11
N LEU A 91 6.00 -10.12 14.05
CA LEU A 91 6.84 -10.94 13.16
C LEU A 91 8.29 -11.05 13.65
N GLY A 92 8.66 -10.38 14.75
CA GLY A 92 10.03 -10.33 15.28
C GLY A 92 10.94 -9.31 14.57
N GLY A 93 10.36 -8.39 13.80
CA GLY A 93 11.06 -7.30 13.12
C GLY A 93 10.81 -5.93 13.75
N HIS A 94 11.21 -4.89 13.02
CA HIS A 94 10.98 -3.49 13.37
C HIS A 94 10.69 -2.68 12.10
N VAL A 95 10.11 -1.48 12.27
CA VAL A 95 9.90 -0.53 11.18
C VAL A 95 10.94 0.57 11.31
N ASP A 96 11.58 0.89 10.20
CA ASP A 96 12.45 2.06 10.04
C ASP A 96 11.68 3.16 9.32
N VAL A 97 11.73 4.39 9.85
CA VAL A 97 11.10 5.56 9.23
C VAL A 97 12.19 6.50 8.75
N THR A 98 12.10 6.88 7.48
CA THR A 98 13.07 7.75 6.82
C THR A 98 12.35 8.96 6.23
N ILE A 99 12.86 10.16 6.53
CA ILE A 99 12.40 11.39 5.90
C ILE A 99 13.35 11.71 4.74
N SER A 100 12.81 11.92 3.54
CA SER A 100 13.58 12.24 2.34
C SER A 100 13.14 13.59 1.75
N VAL A 101 14.09 14.49 1.54
CA VAL A 101 13.89 15.82 0.95
C VAL A 101 14.98 16.08 -0.09
N GLY A 102 14.62 15.97 -1.37
CA GLY A 102 15.59 16.03 -2.47
C GLY A 102 16.68 14.96 -2.30
N PRO A 103 17.98 15.31 -2.32
CA PRO A 103 19.07 14.36 -2.13
C PRO A 103 19.33 13.99 -0.66
N HIS A 104 18.65 14.61 0.31
CA HIS A 104 18.89 14.38 1.73
C HIS A 104 17.92 13.36 2.29
N SER A 105 18.44 12.46 3.13
CA SER A 105 17.65 11.42 3.78
C SER A 105 18.13 11.21 5.22
N VAL A 106 17.19 11.13 6.16
CA VAL A 106 17.47 10.95 7.59
C VAL A 106 16.55 9.87 8.16
N LYS A 107 17.12 8.85 8.79
CA LYS A 107 16.37 7.87 9.59
C LYS A 107 15.95 8.51 10.92
N VAL A 108 14.66 8.53 11.20
CA VAL A 108 14.08 9.23 12.36
C VAL A 108 13.50 8.29 13.42
N ALA A 109 13.19 7.05 13.06
CA ALA A 109 12.68 6.03 13.97
C ALA A 109 12.68 4.64 13.31
#